data_AF-A0A6J6CXC4-F1
#
_entry.id   AF-A0A6J6CXC4-F1
#
_cell.length_a   1.000
_cell.length_b   1.000
_cell.length_c   1.000
_cell.angle_alpha   90.00
_cell.angle_beta   90.00
_cell.angle_gamma   90.00
#
_symmetry.space_group_name_H-M   'P 1'
#
loop_
_entity.id
_entity.type
_entity.pdbx_description
1 polymer ?
#
loop_
_entity_poly.entity_id
_entity_poly.type
_entity_poly.pdbx_seq_one_letter_code
_entity_poly.pdbx_strand_id
1 'polypeptide(L)'
;MIDRPSLLTTFRERLEAVVQRSGLSRGEFAEQNQLDRSTLSQLLSSANRRLPRAETLAEIASTQQVSIDWLLGLAHAGPMQAEMLQEQTSFAENALSYNDERLIGWFEEARGYKIRYVPSTIPDLLKTEDVIRYELAHYVASRPEQKIETAAARLAWTRGPESDLETCNSLQAIESLARGEGIWRGLPHAQRVAQMEHMIGLTDELYPTLRWFLFDGLQRYAAPVTIFGPQRAALYLGQMYLVLTSTEHVRTLTRHFDDLIRGAVVQPNEISDYLAELLRTSRRVRTR
;
A
#
# COMPACT_ATOMS: atom_id res chain seq x y z
N MET A 1 -23.69 -5.01 31.54
CA MET A 1 -23.33 -4.14 32.68
C MET A 1 -21.82 -3.95 32.61
N ILE A 2 -21.31 -2.72 32.52
CA ILE A 2 -19.87 -2.47 32.36
C ILE A 2 -19.17 -2.78 33.70
N ASP A 3 -18.21 -3.71 33.70
CA ASP A 3 -17.44 -4.05 34.89
C ASP A 3 -16.31 -3.04 35.11
N ARG A 4 -16.44 -2.22 36.16
CA ARG A 4 -15.53 -1.09 36.44
C ARG A 4 -14.08 -1.50 36.74
N PRO A 5 -13.82 -2.59 37.50
CA PRO A 5 -12.47 -3.12 37.69
C PRO A 5 -11.81 -3.60 36.38
N SER A 6 -12.55 -4.28 35.51
CA SER A 6 -12.07 -4.68 34.19
C SER A 6 -11.66 -3.46 33.33
N LEU A 7 -12.52 -2.44 33.28
CA LEU A 7 -12.26 -1.20 32.53
C LEU A 7 -11.00 -0.46 32.99
N LEU A 8 -10.78 -0.33 34.31
CA LEU A 8 -9.57 0.27 34.87
C LEU A 8 -8.30 -0.51 34.54
N THR A 9 -8.42 -1.84 34.46
CA THR A 9 -7.29 -2.71 34.15
C THR A 9 -6.91 -2.57 32.68
N THR A 10 -7.90 -2.63 31.78
CA THR A 10 -7.71 -2.41 30.34
C THR A 10 -7.17 -1.02 30.04
N PHE A 11 -7.65 0.02 30.73
CA PHE A 11 -7.11 1.38 30.59
C PHE A 11 -5.63 1.45 30.94
N ARG A 12 -5.22 0.87 32.07
CA ARG A 12 -3.83 0.87 32.50
C ARG A 12 -2.93 0.14 31.51
N GLU A 13 -3.35 -1.04 31.07
CA GLU A 13 -2.62 -1.84 30.08
C GLU A 13 -2.45 -1.09 28.75
N ARG A 14 -3.52 -0.48 28.25
CA ARG A 14 -3.49 0.28 26.99
C ARG A 14 -2.71 1.58 27.11
N LEU A 15 -2.77 2.27 28.24
CA LEU A 15 -1.94 3.44 28.51
C LEU A 15 -0.46 3.08 28.58
N GLU A 16 -0.10 1.99 29.26
CA GLU A 16 1.29 1.49 29.32
C GLU A 16 1.79 1.13 27.91
N ALA A 17 0.96 0.49 27.09
CA ALA A 17 1.29 0.18 25.69
C ALA A 17 1.51 1.45 24.84
N VAL A 18 0.72 2.51 25.06
CA VAL A 18 0.91 3.80 24.38
C VAL A 18 2.22 4.46 24.81
N VAL A 19 2.53 4.46 26.10
CA VAL A 19 3.80 5.00 26.63
C VAL A 19 5.00 4.22 26.09
N GLN A 20 4.92 2.89 26.02
CA GLN A 20 6.01 2.09 25.46
C GLN A 20 6.19 2.34 23.96
N ARG A 21 5.09 2.48 23.20
CA ARG A 21 5.12 2.72 21.76
C ARG A 21 5.70 4.08 21.40
N SER A 22 5.53 5.10 22.23
CA SER A 22 6.07 6.44 21.94
C SER A 22 7.59 6.49 21.97
N GLY A 23 8.25 5.51 22.60
CA GLY A 23 9.71 5.48 22.77
C GLY A 23 10.27 6.56 23.71
N LEU A 24 9.38 7.36 24.34
CA LEU A 24 9.74 8.44 25.24
C LEU A 24 9.92 7.93 26.67
N SER A 25 10.73 8.63 27.46
CA SER A 25 10.72 8.42 28.91
C SER A 25 9.36 8.85 29.49
N ARG A 26 9.01 8.32 30.66
CA ARG A 26 7.76 8.69 31.36
C ARG A 26 7.67 10.19 31.68
N GLY A 27 8.80 10.89 31.82
CA GLY A 27 8.81 12.35 32.02
C GLY A 27 8.43 13.09 30.75
N GLU A 28 9.11 12.78 29.64
CA GLU A 28 8.86 13.39 28.33
C GLU A 28 7.45 13.09 27.82
N PHE A 29 6.95 11.86 28.04
CA PHE A 29 5.57 11.52 27.71
C PHE A 29 4.57 12.37 28.51
N ALA A 30 4.83 12.60 29.80
CA ALA A 30 3.94 13.40 30.62
C ALA A 30 3.88 14.85 30.10
N GLU A 31 5.05 15.45 29.83
CA GLU A 31 5.14 16.80 29.26
C GLU A 31 4.44 16.91 27.90
N GLN A 32 4.66 15.95 27.00
CA GLN A 32 4.03 15.94 25.67
C GLN A 32 2.49 15.90 25.75
N ASN A 33 1.93 15.21 26.75
CA ASN A 33 0.50 15.08 26.95
C ASN A 33 -0.06 16.10 27.97
N GLN A 34 0.71 17.14 28.32
CA GLN A 34 0.31 18.17 29.29
C GLN A 34 -0.09 17.58 30.66
N LEU A 35 0.59 16.52 31.09
CA LEU A 35 0.41 15.85 32.37
C LEU A 35 1.62 16.07 33.27
N ASP A 36 1.37 16.14 34.58
CA ASP A 36 2.44 16.00 35.56
C ASP A 36 2.97 14.56 35.57
N ARG A 37 4.29 14.42 35.79
CA ARG A 37 4.94 13.10 35.92
C ARG A 37 4.34 12.25 37.06
N SER A 38 3.89 12.90 38.13
CA SER A 38 3.19 12.25 39.24
C SER A 38 1.82 11.74 38.81
N THR A 39 1.07 12.50 38.00
CA THR A 39 -0.22 12.13 37.44
C THR A 39 -0.09 10.91 36.53
N LEU A 40 0.87 10.91 35.61
CA LEU A 40 1.12 9.73 34.76
C LEU A 40 1.48 8.49 35.58
N SER A 41 2.33 8.65 36.60
CA SER A 41 2.73 7.55 37.50
C SER A 41 1.55 7.00 38.31
N GLN A 42 0.61 7.86 38.72
CA GLN A 42 -0.62 7.44 39.38
C GLN A 42 -1.56 6.69 38.42
N LEU A 43 -1.70 7.16 37.17
CA LEU A 43 -2.54 6.51 36.17
C LEU A 43 -2.04 5.09 35.81
N LEU A 44 -0.71 4.90 35.76
CA LEU A 44 -0.07 3.60 35.51
C LEU A 44 -0.01 2.70 36.76
N SER A 45 -0.36 3.20 37.95
CA SER A 45 -0.28 2.42 39.18
C SER A 45 -1.42 1.40 39.28
N SER A 46 -1.08 0.16 39.69
CA SER A 46 -2.06 -0.89 40.02
C SER A 46 -2.91 -0.57 41.25
N ALA A 47 -2.44 0.34 42.11
CA ALA A 47 -3.16 0.83 43.28
C ALA A 47 -4.23 1.87 42.92
N ASN A 48 -4.16 2.48 41.73
CA ASN A 48 -5.16 3.45 41.31
C ASN A 48 -6.50 2.77 41.00
N ARG A 49 -7.57 3.33 41.57
CA ARG A 49 -8.96 2.86 41.46
C ARG A 49 -9.86 3.87 40.74
N ARG A 50 -9.29 4.94 40.17
CA ARG A 50 -10.03 6.01 39.49
C ARG A 50 -9.55 6.18 38.06
N LEU A 51 -10.51 6.38 37.16
CA LEU A 51 -10.21 6.83 35.80
C LEU A 51 -9.77 8.31 35.84
N PRO A 52 -8.96 8.73 34.85
CA PRO A 52 -8.69 10.15 34.65
C PRO A 52 -9.98 10.91 34.31
N ARG A 53 -9.90 12.24 34.39
CA ARG A 53 -10.98 13.10 33.90
C ARG A 53 -11.09 13.00 32.37
N ALA A 54 -12.24 13.38 31.83
CA ALA A 54 -12.51 13.32 30.39
C ALA A 54 -11.51 14.16 29.60
N GLU A 55 -11.09 15.31 30.13
CA GLU A 55 -10.10 16.21 29.51
C GLU A 55 -8.74 15.52 29.39
N THR A 56 -8.28 14.82 30.44
CA THR A 56 -7.04 14.04 30.41
C THR A 56 -7.11 12.89 29.41
N LEU A 57 -8.26 12.20 29.33
CA LEU A 57 -8.46 11.15 28.33
C LEU A 57 -8.43 11.71 26.92
N ALA A 58 -9.07 12.86 26.68
CA ALA A 58 -9.08 13.54 25.39
C ALA A 58 -7.69 14.00 24.97
N GLU A 59 -6.91 14.58 25.89
CA GLU A 59 -5.55 15.06 25.63
C GLU A 59 -4.60 13.91 25.26
N ILE A 60 -4.65 12.79 26.01
CA ILE A 60 -3.87 11.60 25.68
C ILE A 60 -4.32 11.02 24.33
N ALA A 61 -5.63 10.96 24.09
CA ALA A 61 -6.21 10.44 22.86
C ALA A 61 -5.77 11.25 21.63
N SER A 62 -5.88 12.59 21.68
CA SER A 62 -5.49 13.47 20.58
C SER A 62 -3.98 13.45 20.35
N THR A 63 -3.18 13.54 21.40
CA THR A 63 -1.73 13.65 21.29
C THR A 63 -1.10 12.34 20.82
N GLN A 64 -1.62 11.21 21.29
CA GLN A 64 -1.10 9.88 20.94
C GLN A 64 -1.85 9.22 19.77
N GLN A 65 -2.76 9.96 19.14
CA GLN A 65 -3.58 9.53 18.00
C GLN A 65 -4.29 8.19 18.27
N VAL A 66 -4.87 8.04 19.46
CA VAL A 66 -5.68 6.88 19.88
C VAL A 66 -7.11 7.32 20.20
N SER A 67 -8.10 6.41 20.11
CA SER A 67 -9.47 6.76 20.52
C SER A 67 -9.66 6.57 22.03
N ILE A 68 -10.54 7.39 22.63
CA ILE A 68 -10.93 7.24 24.04
C ILE A 68 -11.62 5.89 24.26
N ASP A 69 -12.49 5.46 23.34
CA ASP A 69 -13.18 4.16 23.41
C ASP A 69 -12.18 2.99 23.40
N TRP A 70 -11.08 3.11 22.66
CA TRP A 70 -10.00 2.14 22.77
C TRP A 70 -9.26 2.28 24.09
N LEU A 71 -8.86 3.47 24.55
CA LEU A 71 -8.22 3.59 25.86
C LEU A 71 -9.05 2.98 26.99
N LEU A 72 -10.38 3.06 26.91
CA LEU A 72 -11.29 2.52 27.92
C LEU A 72 -11.72 1.05 27.69
N GLY A 73 -11.22 0.37 26.66
CA GLY A 73 -11.61 -1.02 26.39
C GLY A 73 -13.01 -1.19 25.78
N LEU A 74 -13.67 -0.10 25.38
CA LEU A 74 -15.00 -0.11 24.76
C LEU A 74 -14.94 -0.49 23.28
N ALA A 75 -13.80 -0.25 22.62
CA ALA A 75 -13.51 -0.69 21.25
C ALA A 75 -12.31 -1.66 21.23
N HIS A 76 -12.38 -2.69 20.39
CA HIS A 76 -11.27 -3.67 20.23
C HIS A 76 -10.25 -3.23 19.17
N ALA A 77 -10.65 -2.37 18.22
CA ALA A 77 -9.74 -1.76 17.26
C ALA A 77 -8.91 -0.67 17.96
N GLY A 78 -7.60 -0.86 18.02
CA GLY A 78 -6.61 0.15 18.38
C GLY A 78 -6.58 1.33 17.42
N PRO A 79 -5.68 2.31 17.62
CA PRO A 79 -5.52 3.38 16.66
C PRO A 79 -5.33 2.79 15.26
N MET A 80 -6.26 3.13 14.38
CA MET A 80 -6.01 3.07 12.96
C MET A 80 -4.91 4.10 12.71
N GLN A 81 -3.65 3.67 12.70
CA GLN A 81 -2.54 4.46 12.19
C GLN A 81 -2.71 4.54 10.68
N ALA A 82 -3.66 5.37 10.27
CA ALA A 82 -4.00 5.73 8.92
C ALA A 82 -3.35 7.09 8.67
N GLU A 83 -2.20 7.08 8.01
CA GLU A 83 -1.58 8.32 7.53
C GLU A 83 -2.11 8.58 6.13
N MET A 84 -2.73 9.74 5.91
CA MET A 84 -3.06 10.22 4.57
C MET A 84 -1.94 11.11 4.07
N LEU A 85 -1.37 10.76 2.92
CA LEU A 85 -0.29 11.54 2.32
C LEU A 85 -0.69 12.02 0.93
N GLN A 86 -0.55 13.32 0.72
CA GLN A 86 -0.84 13.99 -0.55
C GLN A 86 0.39 13.97 -1.45
N GLU A 87 0.17 13.83 -2.75
CA GLU A 87 1.21 13.95 -3.79
C GLU A 87 1.77 15.37 -3.82
N GLN A 88 2.92 15.56 -3.16
CA GLN A 88 3.66 16.81 -3.19
C GLN A 88 4.48 16.86 -4.47
N THR A 89 4.19 17.85 -5.31
CA THR A 89 4.95 18.11 -6.54
C THR A 89 6.34 18.64 -6.17
N SER A 90 7.39 17.91 -6.56
CA SER A 90 8.76 18.41 -6.45
C SER A 90 9.08 19.28 -7.67
N PHE A 91 9.45 20.54 -7.44
CA PHE A 91 9.81 21.49 -8.49
C PHE A 91 11.30 21.45 -8.87
N ALA A 92 12.12 20.66 -8.17
CA ALA A 92 13.55 20.55 -8.44
C ALA A 92 13.81 19.65 -9.66
N GLU A 93 14.69 20.08 -10.57
CA GLU A 93 14.87 19.50 -11.90
C GLU A 93 15.34 18.04 -11.91
N ASN A 94 15.91 17.52 -10.82
CA ASN A 94 16.43 16.16 -10.70
C ASN A 94 16.05 15.46 -9.37
N ALA A 95 15.02 15.95 -8.66
CA ALA A 95 14.57 15.31 -7.42
C ALA A 95 13.30 14.49 -7.66
N LEU A 96 13.25 13.29 -7.10
CA LEU A 96 12.02 12.50 -7.02
C LEU A 96 10.95 13.29 -6.23
N SER A 97 9.67 12.99 -6.44
CA SER A 97 8.65 13.48 -5.51
C SER A 97 8.95 12.93 -4.13
N TYR A 98 8.70 13.73 -3.08
CA TYR A 98 8.81 13.29 -1.68
C TYR A 98 8.12 11.93 -1.44
N ASN A 99 7.01 11.68 -2.14
CA ASN A 99 6.28 10.42 -2.04
C ASN A 99 6.95 9.26 -2.78
N ASP A 100 7.61 9.52 -3.91
CA ASP A 100 8.34 8.50 -4.65
C ASP A 100 9.60 8.08 -3.87
N GLU A 101 10.30 9.03 -3.22
CA GLU A 101 11.41 8.73 -2.30
C GLU A 101 10.95 7.88 -1.10
N ARG A 102 9.82 8.26 -0.48
CA ARG A 102 9.26 7.50 0.65
C ARG A 102 8.86 6.09 0.22
N LEU A 103 8.26 5.95 -0.96
CA LEU A 103 7.88 4.67 -1.52
C LEU A 103 9.10 3.78 -1.75
N ILE A 104 10.18 4.32 -2.35
CA ILE A 104 11.45 3.61 -2.52
C ILE A 104 12.03 3.18 -1.16
N GLY A 105 12.01 4.07 -0.17
CA GLY A 105 12.42 3.76 1.20
C GLY A 105 11.65 2.56 1.77
N TRP A 106 10.34 2.47 1.51
CA TRP A 106 9.53 1.35 1.97
C TRP A 106 9.84 0.02 1.27
N PHE A 107 10.23 0.06 0.00
CA PHE A 107 10.72 -1.13 -0.70
C PHE A 107 12.03 -1.64 -0.07
N GLU A 108 12.93 -0.73 0.29
CA GLU A 108 14.18 -1.10 0.98
C GLU A 108 13.93 -1.61 2.40
N GLU A 109 13.05 -0.96 3.17
CA GLU A 109 12.64 -1.44 4.51
C GLU A 109 11.95 -2.81 4.46
N ALA A 110 11.29 -3.13 3.35
CA ALA A 110 10.62 -4.41 3.13
C ALA A 110 11.51 -5.48 2.51
N ARG A 111 12.80 -5.21 2.27
CA ARG A 111 13.74 -6.20 1.71
C ARG A 111 13.75 -7.49 2.56
N GLY A 112 13.75 -8.63 1.90
CA GLY A 112 13.61 -9.95 2.54
C GLY A 112 12.18 -10.33 2.94
N TYR A 113 11.22 -9.39 2.85
CA TYR A 113 9.80 -9.70 2.91
C TYR A 113 9.18 -9.74 1.52
N LYS A 114 8.12 -10.55 1.41
CA LYS A 114 7.29 -10.55 0.22
C LYS A 114 6.46 -9.27 0.12
N ILE A 115 6.53 -8.62 -1.05
CA ILE A 115 5.70 -7.48 -1.41
C ILE A 115 4.51 -7.97 -2.24
N ARG A 116 3.32 -7.44 -1.94
CA ARG A 116 2.10 -7.72 -2.70
C ARG A 116 1.57 -6.44 -3.32
N TYR A 117 1.22 -6.49 -4.60
CA TYR A 117 0.91 -5.28 -5.36
C TYR A 117 -0.31 -5.45 -6.27
N VAL A 118 -1.22 -4.47 -6.23
CA VAL A 118 -2.33 -4.32 -7.17
C VAL A 118 -2.19 -2.93 -7.80
N PRO A 119 -1.90 -2.82 -9.11
CA PRO A 119 -1.81 -1.53 -9.79
C PRO A 119 -3.21 -0.97 -10.12
N SER A 120 -3.27 0.31 -10.49
CA SER A 120 -4.48 0.94 -11.03
C SER A 120 -4.74 0.59 -12.49
N THR A 121 -3.68 0.34 -13.27
CA THR A 121 -3.74 0.00 -14.70
C THR A 121 -3.01 -1.32 -14.94
N ILE A 122 -1.72 -1.25 -15.27
CA ILE A 122 -0.80 -2.38 -15.35
C ILE A 122 0.38 -2.14 -14.38
N PRO A 123 1.16 -3.18 -14.01
CA PRO A 123 2.23 -3.02 -13.04
C PRO A 123 3.29 -2.03 -13.53
N ASP A 124 3.64 -1.03 -12.70
CA ASP A 124 4.55 0.05 -13.13
C ASP A 124 5.92 -0.46 -13.62
N LEU A 125 6.47 -1.50 -12.97
CA LEU A 125 7.75 -2.11 -13.35
C LEU A 125 7.72 -2.79 -14.73
N LEU A 126 6.52 -3.07 -15.25
CA LEU A 126 6.31 -3.71 -16.55
C LEU A 126 5.98 -2.69 -17.66
N LYS A 127 5.91 -1.38 -17.35
CA LYS A 127 5.57 -0.34 -18.32
C LYS A 127 6.77 0.09 -19.14
N THR A 128 6.56 0.27 -20.44
CA THR A 128 7.46 0.99 -21.33
C THR A 128 7.34 2.50 -21.10
N GLU A 129 8.38 3.26 -21.46
CA GLU A 129 8.36 4.71 -21.37
C GLU A 129 7.19 5.34 -22.13
N ASP A 130 6.88 4.82 -23.32
CA ASP A 130 5.76 5.29 -24.14
C ASP A 130 4.42 5.20 -23.40
N VAL A 131 4.20 4.10 -22.67
CA VAL A 131 2.98 3.92 -21.88
C VAL A 131 2.96 4.86 -20.67
N ILE A 132 4.09 5.03 -19.98
CA ILE A 132 4.19 5.97 -18.85
C ILE A 132 3.89 7.40 -19.31
N ARG A 133 4.50 7.82 -20.43
CA ARG A 133 4.26 9.13 -21.04
C ARG A 133 2.80 9.31 -21.45
N TYR A 134 2.19 8.28 -22.00
CA TYR A 134 0.78 8.31 -22.38
C TYR A 134 -0.15 8.47 -21.16
N GLU A 135 0.05 7.69 -20.09
CA GLU A 135 -0.75 7.78 -18.87
C GLU A 135 -0.62 9.15 -18.19
N LEU A 136 0.56 9.78 -18.29
CA LEU A 136 0.88 11.04 -17.63
C LEU A 136 0.68 12.27 -18.51
N ALA A 137 0.34 12.11 -19.80
CA ALA A 137 0.17 13.22 -20.73
C ALA A 137 -0.88 14.26 -20.26
N HIS A 138 -1.83 13.84 -19.43
CA HIS A 138 -2.89 14.70 -18.87
C HIS A 138 -2.83 14.84 -17.35
N TYR A 139 -1.78 14.31 -16.71
CA TYR A 139 -1.66 14.29 -15.25
C TYR A 139 -0.85 15.49 -14.76
N VAL A 140 -1.47 16.38 -13.99
CA VAL A 140 -0.86 17.65 -13.55
C VAL A 140 0.15 17.44 -12.41
N ALA A 141 0.01 16.35 -11.64
CA ALA A 141 0.71 16.18 -10.36
C ALA A 141 2.15 15.63 -10.46
N SER A 142 2.54 15.02 -11.60
CA SER A 142 3.84 14.37 -11.74
C SER A 142 4.37 14.45 -13.16
N ARG A 143 5.70 14.57 -13.31
CA ARG A 143 6.37 14.58 -14.62
C ARG A 143 6.58 13.15 -15.12
N PRO A 144 6.38 12.88 -16.42
CA PRO A 144 6.64 11.56 -17.00
C PRO A 144 8.03 11.01 -16.69
N GLU A 145 9.06 11.86 -16.72
CA GLU A 145 10.45 11.51 -16.47
C GLU A 145 10.64 10.92 -15.06
N GLN A 146 10.02 11.51 -14.04
CA GLN A 146 10.10 11.03 -12.66
C GLN A 146 9.48 9.65 -12.49
N LYS A 147 8.35 9.39 -13.16
CA LYS A 147 7.70 8.07 -13.10
C LYS A 147 8.46 7.02 -13.92
N ILE A 148 9.13 7.40 -15.01
CA ILE A 148 10.05 6.52 -15.74
C ILE A 148 11.21 6.11 -14.82
N GLU A 149 11.85 7.06 -14.14
CA GLU A 149 12.92 6.77 -13.17
C GLU A 149 12.43 5.86 -12.04
N THR A 150 11.24 6.13 -11.51
CA THR A 150 10.64 5.31 -10.44
C THR A 150 10.34 3.89 -10.93
N ALA A 151 9.81 3.73 -12.15
CA ALA A 151 9.57 2.42 -12.75
C ALA A 151 10.88 1.65 -12.97
N ALA A 152 11.93 2.32 -13.47
CA ALA A 152 13.25 1.75 -13.64
C ALA A 152 13.88 1.32 -12.30
N ALA A 153 13.75 2.14 -11.26
CA ALA A 153 14.21 1.81 -9.91
C ALA A 153 13.48 0.58 -9.33
N ARG A 154 12.16 0.47 -9.54
CA ARG A 154 11.39 -0.72 -9.13
C ARG A 154 11.81 -1.97 -9.89
N LEU A 155 12.05 -1.87 -11.19
CA LEU A 155 12.54 -2.99 -11.99
C LEU A 155 13.93 -3.43 -11.51
N ALA A 156 14.84 -2.48 -11.26
CA ALA A 156 16.17 -2.77 -10.72
C ALA A 156 16.10 -3.44 -9.34
N TRP A 157 15.21 -2.97 -8.45
CA TRP A 157 14.97 -3.59 -7.14
C TRP A 157 14.48 -5.04 -7.29
N THR A 158 13.55 -5.30 -8.22
CA THR A 158 12.99 -6.63 -8.48
C THR A 158 14.01 -7.61 -9.09
N ARG A 159 15.04 -7.10 -9.75
CA ARG A 159 16.20 -7.90 -10.20
C ARG A 159 17.22 -8.16 -9.09
N GLY A 160 17.12 -7.45 -7.97
CA GLY A 160 18.00 -7.60 -6.83
C GLY A 160 17.78 -8.90 -6.06
N PRO A 161 18.79 -9.34 -5.29
CA PRO A 161 18.66 -10.50 -4.41
C PRO A 161 17.58 -10.25 -3.33
N GLU A 162 16.95 -11.33 -2.88
CA GLU A 162 15.93 -11.33 -1.81
C GLU A 162 14.66 -10.53 -2.15
N SER A 163 14.44 -10.25 -3.43
CA SER A 163 13.17 -9.74 -3.93
C SER A 163 12.16 -10.88 -4.09
N ASP A 164 10.95 -10.66 -3.58
CA ASP A 164 9.80 -11.55 -3.77
C ASP A 164 8.55 -10.68 -3.94
N LEU A 165 8.01 -10.65 -5.15
CA LEU A 165 6.91 -9.78 -5.54
C LEU A 165 5.76 -10.61 -6.12
N GLU A 166 4.60 -10.53 -5.46
CA GLU A 166 3.34 -11.02 -6.02
C GLU A 166 2.52 -9.83 -6.51
N THR A 167 2.04 -9.90 -7.75
CA THR A 167 1.19 -8.86 -8.33
C THR A 167 -0.13 -9.44 -8.79
N CYS A 168 -1.24 -8.75 -8.56
CA CYS A 168 -2.57 -9.14 -9.06
C CYS A 168 -3.18 -8.03 -9.92
N ASN A 169 -3.72 -8.40 -11.08
CA ASN A 169 -4.44 -7.50 -11.99
C ASN A 169 -5.78 -8.11 -12.42
N SER A 170 -6.75 -7.28 -12.80
CA SER A 170 -7.91 -7.79 -13.53
C SER A 170 -7.51 -8.19 -14.95
N LEU A 171 -8.04 -9.31 -15.45
CA LEU A 171 -7.81 -9.73 -16.84
C LEU A 171 -8.31 -8.65 -17.81
N GLN A 172 -9.42 -7.99 -17.48
CA GLN A 172 -10.03 -6.94 -18.30
C GLN A 172 -9.11 -5.72 -18.48
N ALA A 173 -8.24 -5.41 -17.51
CA ALA A 173 -7.28 -4.32 -17.68
C ALA A 173 -6.26 -4.63 -18.78
N ILE A 174 -5.78 -5.88 -18.82
CA ILE A 174 -4.79 -6.36 -19.80
C ILE A 174 -5.42 -6.51 -21.18
N GLU A 175 -6.62 -7.06 -21.23
CA GLU A 175 -7.40 -7.14 -22.45
C GLU A 175 -7.70 -5.75 -23.05
N SER A 176 -8.09 -4.78 -22.20
CA SER A 176 -8.35 -3.41 -22.64
C SER A 176 -7.10 -2.77 -23.25
N LEU A 177 -5.91 -3.02 -22.68
CA LEU A 177 -4.64 -2.57 -23.24
C LEU A 177 -4.38 -3.23 -24.60
N ALA A 178 -4.53 -4.55 -24.69
CA ALA A 178 -4.31 -5.29 -25.94
C ALA A 178 -5.25 -4.82 -27.07
N ARG A 179 -6.52 -4.49 -26.75
CA ARG A 179 -7.52 -4.03 -27.71
C ARG A 179 -7.46 -2.52 -27.98
N GLY A 180 -6.94 -1.73 -27.04
CA GLY A 180 -6.88 -0.26 -27.15
C GLY A 180 -8.19 0.38 -26.75
N GLU A 181 -8.80 -0.17 -25.71
CA GLU A 181 -10.11 0.24 -25.20
C GLU A 181 -9.96 1.05 -23.90
N GLY A 182 -11.04 1.69 -23.48
CA GLY A 182 -11.06 2.51 -22.27
C GLY A 182 -10.02 3.64 -22.32
N ILE A 183 -9.15 3.70 -21.30
CA ILE A 183 -8.08 4.70 -21.20
C ILE A 183 -7.03 4.57 -22.30
N TRP A 184 -6.97 3.45 -23.03
CA TRP A 184 -5.95 3.15 -24.04
C TRP A 184 -6.33 3.55 -25.47
N ARG A 185 -7.50 4.16 -25.68
CA ARG A 185 -8.00 4.52 -27.03
C ARG A 185 -7.08 5.46 -27.81
N GLY A 186 -6.35 6.33 -27.11
CA GLY A 186 -5.41 7.25 -27.72
C GLY A 186 -4.01 6.66 -27.95
N LEU A 187 -3.70 5.49 -27.38
CA LEU A 187 -2.36 4.91 -27.44
C LEU A 187 -2.17 4.19 -28.80
N PRO A 188 -1.19 4.62 -29.63
CA PRO A 188 -0.87 3.98 -30.89
C PRO A 188 -0.73 2.47 -30.79
N HIS A 189 -1.27 1.76 -31.78
CA HIS A 189 -1.22 0.30 -31.83
C HIS A 189 0.21 -0.25 -31.74
N ALA A 190 1.18 0.39 -32.41
CA ALA A 190 2.58 -0.03 -32.35
C ALA A 190 3.13 0.01 -30.92
N GLN A 191 2.78 1.05 -30.14
CA GLN A 191 3.18 1.18 -28.74
C GLN A 191 2.48 0.16 -27.84
N ARG A 192 1.20 -0.16 -28.11
CA ARG A 192 0.49 -1.24 -27.41
C ARG A 192 1.12 -2.61 -27.67
N VAL A 193 1.52 -2.89 -28.90
CA VAL A 193 2.24 -4.12 -29.25
C VAL A 193 3.60 -4.18 -28.53
N ALA A 194 4.39 -3.11 -28.61
CA ALA A 194 5.68 -3.03 -27.94
C ALA A 194 5.56 -3.20 -26.42
N GLN A 195 4.54 -2.59 -25.80
CA GLN A 195 4.22 -2.77 -24.39
C GLN A 195 3.96 -4.24 -24.05
N MET A 196 3.12 -4.94 -24.82
CA MET A 196 2.79 -6.34 -24.55
C MET A 196 3.99 -7.26 -24.75
N GLU A 197 4.80 -7.04 -25.80
CA GLU A 197 6.04 -7.77 -26.04
C GLU A 197 7.06 -7.55 -24.92
N HIS A 198 7.14 -6.32 -24.39
CA HIS A 198 7.95 -5.99 -23.23
C HIS A 198 7.48 -6.71 -21.96
N MET A 199 6.18 -6.75 -21.70
CA MET A 199 5.62 -7.48 -20.56
C MET A 199 5.94 -8.97 -20.62
N ILE A 200 5.80 -9.60 -21.80
CA ILE A 200 6.16 -11.02 -21.99
C ILE A 200 7.63 -11.27 -21.62
N GLY A 201 8.54 -10.44 -22.15
CA GLY A 201 9.97 -10.59 -21.87
C GLY A 201 10.30 -10.46 -20.39
N LEU A 202 9.70 -9.47 -19.70
CA LEU A 202 9.94 -9.26 -18.27
C LEU A 202 9.29 -10.33 -17.39
N THR A 203 8.12 -10.84 -17.74
CA THR A 203 7.46 -11.90 -16.95
C THR A 203 8.22 -13.21 -17.03
N ASP A 204 8.82 -13.51 -18.18
CA ASP A 204 9.71 -14.66 -18.34
C ASP A 204 11.04 -14.45 -17.60
N GLU A 205 11.64 -13.25 -17.71
CA GLU A 205 12.91 -12.92 -17.06
C GLU A 205 12.82 -12.95 -15.54
N LEU A 206 11.75 -12.40 -14.98
CA LEU A 206 11.60 -12.18 -13.54
C LEU A 206 10.91 -13.36 -12.83
N TYR A 207 10.48 -14.41 -13.52
CA TYR A 207 9.92 -15.59 -12.85
C TYR A 207 11.05 -16.45 -12.24
N PRO A 208 10.95 -16.90 -10.97
CA PRO A 208 9.79 -16.83 -10.07
C PRO A 208 9.80 -15.67 -9.04
N THR A 209 10.74 -14.72 -9.12
CA THR A 209 10.81 -13.59 -8.15
C THR A 209 9.63 -12.63 -8.32
N LEU A 210 9.15 -12.42 -9.54
CA LEU A 210 7.86 -11.82 -9.87
C LEU A 210 6.83 -12.92 -10.18
N ARG A 211 5.72 -12.90 -9.46
CA ARG A 211 4.56 -13.76 -9.73
C ARG A 211 3.34 -12.89 -10.02
N TRP A 212 2.94 -12.86 -11.29
CA TRP A 212 1.81 -12.06 -11.73
C TRP A 212 0.57 -12.93 -11.93
N PHE A 213 -0.52 -12.56 -11.28
CA PHE A 213 -1.80 -13.27 -11.30
C PHE A 213 -2.87 -12.40 -11.97
N LEU A 214 -3.68 -12.99 -12.84
CA LEU A 214 -4.85 -12.30 -13.40
C LEU A 214 -6.14 -12.89 -12.84
N PHE A 215 -6.97 -12.06 -12.21
CA PHE A 215 -8.29 -12.45 -11.74
C PHE A 215 -9.39 -11.91 -12.67
N ASP A 216 -10.56 -12.53 -12.64
CA ASP A 216 -11.74 -12.00 -13.33
C ASP A 216 -12.38 -10.87 -12.54
N GLY A 217 -12.37 -9.66 -13.12
CA GLY A 217 -12.95 -8.44 -12.54
C GLY A 217 -14.48 -8.49 -12.32
N LEU A 218 -15.19 -9.43 -12.95
CA LEU A 218 -16.61 -9.67 -12.67
C LEU A 218 -16.83 -10.53 -11.42
N GLN A 219 -15.83 -11.34 -11.04
CA GLN A 219 -15.90 -12.22 -9.87
C GLN A 219 -15.26 -11.59 -8.64
N ARG A 220 -14.21 -10.80 -8.83
CA ARG A 220 -13.42 -10.19 -7.75
C ARG A 220 -13.07 -8.75 -8.09
N TYR A 221 -12.94 -7.94 -7.05
CA TYR A 221 -12.54 -6.54 -7.14
C TYR A 221 -11.42 -6.27 -6.14
N ALA A 222 -10.46 -5.44 -6.55
CA ALA A 222 -9.38 -4.96 -5.70
C ALA A 222 -9.10 -3.49 -6.01
N ALA A 223 -8.98 -2.68 -4.97
CA ALA A 223 -8.46 -1.33 -5.10
C ALA A 223 -6.93 -1.37 -5.27
N PRO A 224 -6.31 -0.36 -5.92
CA PRO A 224 -4.87 -0.31 -6.04
C PRO A 224 -4.19 -0.21 -4.67
N VAL A 225 -3.27 -1.13 -4.40
CA VAL A 225 -2.62 -1.27 -3.08
C VAL A 225 -1.24 -1.89 -3.20
N THR A 226 -0.31 -1.45 -2.35
CA THR A 226 0.98 -2.12 -2.13
C THR A 226 1.09 -2.53 -0.67
N ILE A 227 1.35 -3.81 -0.39
CA ILE A 227 1.54 -4.37 0.95
C ILE A 227 3.00 -4.76 1.12
N PHE A 228 3.66 -4.13 2.08
CA PHE A 228 5.08 -4.27 2.36
C PHE A 228 5.28 -5.24 3.51
N GLY A 229 5.20 -6.54 3.21
CA GLY A 229 5.30 -7.60 4.20
C GLY A 229 4.29 -7.43 5.36
N PRO A 230 4.70 -7.64 6.62
CA PRO A 230 3.85 -7.41 7.79
C PRO A 230 3.83 -5.94 8.27
N GLN A 231 4.60 -5.05 7.62
CA GLN A 231 4.93 -3.73 8.18
C GLN A 231 3.87 -2.68 7.88
N ARG A 232 3.40 -2.61 6.63
CA ARG A 232 2.42 -1.61 6.19
C ARG A 232 1.72 -1.98 4.89
N ALA A 233 0.61 -1.30 4.62
CA ALA A 233 -0.06 -1.30 3.34
C ALA A 233 -0.39 0.13 2.90
N ALA A 234 -0.14 0.47 1.64
CA ALA A 234 -0.43 1.76 1.04
C ALA A 234 -1.51 1.59 -0.03
N LEU A 235 -2.69 2.18 0.19
CA LEU A 235 -3.78 2.22 -0.79
C LEU A 235 -3.71 3.51 -1.59
N TYR A 236 -3.76 3.41 -2.91
CA TYR A 236 -3.72 4.59 -3.79
C TYR A 236 -5.13 5.11 -4.04
N LEU A 237 -5.33 6.41 -3.78
CA LEU A 237 -6.63 7.10 -3.84
C LEU A 237 -6.51 8.35 -4.74
N GLY A 238 -6.03 8.16 -5.96
CA GLY A 238 -5.74 9.25 -6.89
C GLY A 238 -4.43 9.94 -6.58
N GLN A 239 -4.46 11.24 -6.24
CA GLN A 239 -3.29 12.06 -5.89
C GLN A 239 -2.91 11.97 -4.41
N MET A 240 -3.40 10.96 -3.71
CA MET A 240 -3.07 10.71 -2.32
C MET A 240 -3.06 9.22 -2.07
N TYR A 241 -2.42 8.81 -0.99
CA TYR A 241 -2.48 7.43 -0.53
C TYR A 241 -2.77 7.36 0.96
N LEU A 242 -3.46 6.28 1.33
CA LEU A 242 -3.76 5.92 2.71
C LEU A 242 -2.77 4.83 3.14
N VAL A 243 -1.92 5.14 4.12
CA VAL A 243 -0.95 4.21 4.69
C VAL A 243 -1.52 3.63 5.97
N LEU A 244 -1.58 2.30 6.04
CA LEU A 244 -2.01 1.54 7.21
C LEU A 244 -0.82 0.77 7.77
N THR A 245 -0.46 1.04 9.03
CA THR A 245 0.63 0.33 9.74
C THR A 245 0.12 -0.61 10.85
N SER A 246 -1.18 -0.60 11.12
CA SER A 246 -1.79 -1.55 12.07
C SER A 246 -1.64 -2.99 11.57
N THR A 247 -1.06 -3.86 12.39
CA THR A 247 -0.86 -5.28 12.08
C THR A 247 -2.17 -5.98 11.69
N GLU A 248 -3.29 -5.64 12.32
CA GLU A 248 -4.61 -6.21 12.02
C GLU A 248 -5.08 -5.82 10.61
N HIS A 249 -4.93 -4.55 10.23
CA HIS A 249 -5.31 -4.04 8.92
C HIS A 249 -4.42 -4.61 7.82
N VAL A 250 -3.10 -4.63 8.04
CA VAL A 250 -2.14 -5.23 7.10
C VAL A 250 -2.49 -6.70 6.89
N ARG A 251 -2.74 -7.48 7.96
CA ARG A 251 -3.17 -8.89 7.83
C ARG A 251 -4.48 -9.05 7.06
N THR A 252 -5.42 -8.14 7.25
CA THR A 252 -6.71 -8.18 6.55
C THR A 252 -6.54 -7.93 5.05
N LEU A 253 -5.74 -6.94 4.68
CA LEU A 253 -5.39 -6.67 3.28
C LEU A 253 -4.58 -7.80 2.66
N THR A 254 -3.66 -8.42 3.41
CA THR A 254 -2.93 -9.60 2.96
C THR A 254 -3.86 -10.77 2.67
N ARG A 255 -4.84 -11.06 3.55
CA ARG A 255 -5.84 -12.11 3.28
C ARG A 255 -6.66 -11.82 2.04
N HIS A 256 -7.10 -10.57 1.88
CA HIS A 256 -7.83 -10.14 0.69
C HIS A 256 -6.99 -10.32 -0.59
N PHE A 257 -5.70 -9.99 -0.56
CA PHE A 257 -4.79 -10.23 -1.68
C PHE A 257 -4.62 -11.73 -1.96
N ASP A 258 -4.45 -12.55 -0.93
CA ASP A 258 -4.35 -14.00 -1.09
C ASP A 258 -5.66 -14.60 -1.69
N ASP A 259 -6.83 -13.99 -1.44
CA ASP A 259 -8.11 -14.37 -2.08
C ASP A 259 -8.14 -14.01 -3.58
N LEU A 260 -7.43 -12.96 -4.01
CA LEU A 260 -7.24 -12.66 -5.43
C LEU A 260 -6.38 -13.73 -6.11
N ILE A 261 -5.29 -14.16 -5.45
CA ILE A 261 -4.44 -15.26 -5.95
C ILE A 261 -5.24 -16.55 -6.09
N ARG A 262 -6.00 -16.94 -5.06
CA ARG A 262 -6.89 -18.12 -5.12
C ARG A 262 -7.92 -18.02 -6.23
N GLY A 263 -8.28 -16.79 -6.59
CA GLY A 263 -9.22 -16.45 -7.63
C GLY A 263 -8.66 -16.21 -9.02
N ALA A 264 -7.35 -16.32 -9.17
CA ALA A 264 -6.69 -16.03 -10.42
C ALA A 264 -7.08 -17.08 -11.47
N VAL A 265 -7.50 -16.60 -12.63
CA VAL A 265 -7.84 -17.42 -13.80
C VAL A 265 -6.64 -17.60 -14.74
N VAL A 266 -5.61 -16.76 -14.60
CA VAL A 266 -4.30 -16.95 -15.25
C VAL A 266 -3.22 -16.96 -14.16
N GLN A 267 -2.47 -18.05 -14.12
CA GLN A 267 -1.38 -18.25 -13.16
C GLN A 267 -0.05 -17.66 -13.67
N PRO A 268 0.95 -17.37 -12.81
CA PRO A 268 2.19 -16.71 -13.21
C PRO A 268 2.94 -17.39 -14.34
N ASN A 269 2.95 -18.73 -14.36
CA ASN A 269 3.60 -19.53 -15.39
C ASN A 269 2.84 -19.55 -16.74
N GLU A 270 1.64 -18.97 -16.81
CA GLU A 270 0.77 -18.93 -17.99
C GLU A 270 0.69 -17.51 -18.58
N ILE A 271 1.23 -16.50 -17.89
CA ILE A 271 1.09 -15.09 -18.26
C ILE A 271 1.66 -14.81 -19.64
N SER A 272 2.89 -15.26 -19.92
CA SER A 272 3.56 -15.01 -21.20
C SER A 272 2.78 -15.58 -22.37
N ASP A 273 2.25 -16.81 -22.24
CA ASP A 273 1.40 -17.46 -23.24
C ASP A 273 0.08 -16.71 -23.44
N TYR A 274 -0.56 -16.29 -22.34
CA TYR A 274 -1.81 -15.53 -22.38
C TYR A 274 -1.62 -14.17 -23.09
N LEU A 275 -0.56 -13.43 -22.77
CA LEU A 275 -0.23 -12.16 -23.43
C LEU A 275 0.07 -12.37 -24.93
N ALA A 276 0.77 -13.45 -25.29
CA ALA A 276 1.05 -13.79 -26.68
C ALA A 276 -0.21 -14.14 -27.49
N GLU A 277 -1.20 -14.79 -26.86
CA GLU A 277 -2.50 -15.07 -27.49
C GLU A 277 -3.32 -13.79 -27.69
N LEU A 278 -3.33 -12.89 -26.71
CA LEU A 278 -3.98 -11.58 -26.85
C LEU A 278 -3.37 -10.76 -27.99
N LEU A 279 -2.04 -10.78 -28.14
CA LEU A 279 -1.34 -10.13 -29.25
C LEU A 279 -1.70 -10.72 -30.62
N ARG A 280 -1.83 -12.05 -30.72
CA ARG A 280 -2.25 -12.72 -31.96
C ARG A 280 -3.69 -12.34 -32.33
N THR A 281 -4.58 -12.31 -31.35
CA THR A 281 -5.99 -11.99 -31.57
C THR A 281 -6.19 -10.52 -31.95
N SER A 282 -5.52 -9.59 -31.29
CA SER A 282 -5.63 -8.15 -31.59
C SER A 282 -5.15 -7.80 -33.01
N ARG A 283 -4.10 -8.47 -33.50
CA ARG A 283 -3.62 -8.33 -34.88
C ARG A 283 -4.65 -8.83 -35.91
N ARG A 284 -5.31 -9.96 -35.63
CA ARG A 284 -6.30 -10.58 -36.55
C ARG A 284 -7.58 -9.76 -36.72
N VAL A 285 -8.10 -9.17 -35.64
CA VAL A 285 -9.32 -8.33 -35.69
C VAL A 285 -9.14 -7.11 -36.61
N ARG A 286 -7.91 -6.63 -36.79
CA ARG A 286 -7.60 -5.45 -37.60
C ARG A 286 -7.31 -5.72 -39.08
N THR A 287 -7.15 -6.99 -39.46
CA THR A 287 -6.89 -7.38 -40.86
C THR A 287 -8.20 -7.74 -41.60
N ARG A 288 -9.33 -7.64 -40.91
CA ARG A 288 -10.70 -7.74 -41.46
C ARG A 288 -11.33 -6.36 -41.50
#